data_AF-A0A640MNB0-F1
#
_entry.id   AF-A0A640MNB0-F1
#
_cell.length_a   1.000
_cell.length_b   1.000
_cell.length_c   1.000
_cell.angle_alpha   90.00
_cell.angle_beta   90.00
_cell.angle_gamma   90.00
#
_symmetry.space_group_name_H-M   'P 1'
#
loop_
_entity.id
_entity.type
_entity.pdbx_description
1 polymer ?
#
loop_
_entity_poly.entity_id
_entity_poly.type
_entity_poly.pdbx_seq_one_letter_code
_entity_poly.pdbx_strand_id
1 'polypeptide(L)'
;MKENKKLKIALVLTSLISISLTSFITYQYFNSDEKVEVVSDNKKEEESSKLKKVGTTETVEKEEFKCPISDLETFKNDDEIEVFSYYVNQDCSEIVVDSYVASDYIPDLVIPEKIKGIEVTAIRDRAFANVTLKSIKLPKSIRYIGKEAFRESDIKELVLPENLQVIDDRAFQFANNLEGTLEITSKVKYIGQNAFQSNYLTNIIFGESIEIIEDGAFLYSELENVEFKGNGKNLKKIGVDAFSVAKVDNKIDVRAFENLEIYDFNNPILYFPEELLNKEGVDNATN
;
A
#
# COMPACT_ATOMS: atom_id res chain seq x y z
N MET A 1 20.92 50.17 -36.17
CA MET A 1 21.87 49.24 -35.54
C MET A 1 22.14 49.70 -34.11
N LYS A 2 21.76 48.85 -33.13
CA LYS A 2 22.32 48.68 -31.77
C LYS A 2 22.45 49.93 -30.88
N GLU A 3 22.17 49.90 -29.59
CA GLU A 3 21.54 48.99 -28.63
C GLU A 3 21.34 49.87 -27.39
N ASN A 4 20.20 49.73 -26.73
CA ASN A 4 19.76 50.63 -25.68
C ASN A 4 20.55 50.42 -24.39
N LYS A 5 21.22 51.48 -23.92
CA LYS A 5 21.49 51.69 -22.49
C LYS A 5 20.15 51.84 -21.78
N LYS A 6 19.88 51.03 -20.76
CA LYS A 6 19.28 51.51 -19.50
C LYS A 6 19.35 50.47 -18.39
N LEU A 7 20.22 50.79 -17.45
CA LEU A 7 20.27 50.33 -16.08
C LEU A 7 19.09 50.94 -15.30
N LYS A 8 18.51 50.17 -14.36
CA LYS A 8 18.01 50.55 -13.01
C LYS A 8 16.55 50.20 -12.64
N ILE A 9 16.47 49.40 -11.56
CA ILE A 9 15.61 49.51 -10.36
C ILE A 9 14.32 48.64 -10.29
N ALA A 10 14.47 47.56 -9.52
CA ALA A 10 13.76 47.20 -8.28
C ALA A 10 12.28 46.73 -8.28
N LEU A 11 12.14 45.45 -7.88
CA LEU A 11 11.36 44.92 -6.73
C LEU A 11 9.82 44.82 -6.80
N VAL A 12 9.38 43.62 -6.38
CA VAL A 12 8.11 43.23 -5.70
C VAL A 12 7.07 42.44 -6.52
N LEU A 13 6.82 41.20 -6.05
CA LEU A 13 5.63 40.33 -6.11
C LEU A 13 5.05 39.96 -7.49
N THR A 14 4.99 38.66 -7.80
CA THR A 14 3.83 37.80 -7.49
C THR A 14 4.10 36.34 -7.86
N SER A 15 3.55 35.45 -7.05
CA SER A 15 3.43 34.02 -7.27
C SER A 15 2.64 33.68 -8.54
N LEU A 16 2.79 32.41 -8.95
CA LEU A 16 2.01 31.61 -9.90
C LEU A 16 2.60 31.43 -11.30
N ILE A 17 2.59 30.13 -11.66
CA ILE A 17 2.73 29.50 -12.99
C ILE A 17 4.12 28.94 -13.29
N SER A 18 4.39 27.73 -12.77
CA SER A 18 5.16 26.70 -13.50
C SER A 18 5.05 25.31 -12.85
N ILE A 19 3.84 24.75 -12.75
CA ILE A 19 3.66 23.28 -12.66
C ILE A 19 2.49 22.89 -13.55
N SER A 20 2.77 22.77 -14.84
CA SER A 20 1.95 22.07 -15.83
C SER A 20 2.88 21.82 -17.01
N LEU A 21 3.44 20.61 -17.05
CA LEU A 21 3.99 19.87 -18.20
C LEU A 21 5.05 18.84 -17.73
N THR A 22 4.66 17.91 -16.85
CA THR A 22 5.38 16.63 -16.72
C THR A 22 4.45 15.42 -16.54
N SER A 23 3.15 15.61 -16.28
CA SER A 23 2.21 14.48 -16.08
C SER A 23 1.53 13.94 -17.35
N PHE A 24 2.08 14.16 -18.54
CA PHE A 24 1.44 13.70 -19.80
C PHE A 24 2.28 12.73 -20.65
N ILE A 25 3.47 12.30 -20.20
CA ILE A 25 4.31 11.36 -20.98
C ILE A 25 4.42 9.95 -20.37
N THR A 26 3.99 9.72 -19.13
CA THR A 26 3.99 8.36 -18.54
C THR A 26 2.70 7.56 -18.77
N TYR A 27 1.66 8.15 -19.37
CA TYR A 27 0.35 7.49 -19.56
C TYR A 27 0.17 6.77 -20.92
N GLN A 28 1.18 6.76 -21.81
CA GLN A 28 1.08 6.09 -23.12
C GLN A 28 1.96 4.85 -23.33
N TYR A 29 2.57 4.29 -22.28
CA TYR A 29 3.48 3.13 -22.42
C TYR A 29 2.91 1.77 -21.97
N PHE A 30 1.60 1.66 -21.73
CA PHE A 30 1.00 0.41 -21.22
C PHE A 30 -0.20 -0.14 -22.02
N ASN A 31 -0.39 0.27 -23.27
CA ASN A 31 -1.35 -0.39 -24.16
C ASN A 31 -0.84 -0.39 -25.62
N SER A 32 -0.17 -1.47 -26.01
CA SER A 32 -0.15 -1.90 -27.41
C SER A 32 -0.05 -3.43 -27.46
N ASP A 33 -1.18 -4.05 -27.78
CA ASP A 33 -1.25 -5.42 -28.29
C ASP A 33 -0.37 -5.53 -29.54
N GLU A 34 0.67 -6.36 -29.50
CA GLU A 34 1.31 -6.83 -30.72
C GLU A 34 1.56 -8.34 -30.62
N LYS A 35 0.90 -9.07 -31.53
CA LYS A 35 1.03 -10.51 -31.74
C LYS A 35 2.48 -10.82 -32.10
N VAL A 36 3.14 -11.66 -31.31
CA VAL A 36 4.41 -12.26 -31.71
C VAL A 36 4.14 -13.59 -32.41
N GLU A 37 4.28 -13.58 -33.74
CA GLU A 37 4.46 -14.80 -34.54
C GLU A 37 5.83 -15.41 -34.21
N VAL A 38 5.82 -16.63 -33.66
CA VAL A 38 7.04 -17.42 -33.49
C VAL A 38 7.34 -18.13 -34.80
N VAL A 39 8.26 -17.55 -35.57
CA VAL A 39 8.97 -18.25 -36.65
C VAL A 39 9.93 -19.24 -35.99
N SER A 40 9.68 -20.53 -36.17
CA SER A 40 10.63 -21.59 -35.81
C SER A 40 11.21 -22.20 -37.07
N ASP A 41 12.50 -21.95 -37.29
CA ASP A 41 13.29 -22.62 -38.32
C ASP A 41 13.73 -24.00 -37.80
N ASN A 42 13.35 -25.02 -38.57
CA ASN A 42 13.76 -26.41 -38.40
C ASN A 42 15.23 -26.62 -38.78
N LYS A 43 16.01 -27.31 -37.93
CA LYS A 43 16.97 -28.36 -38.33
C LYS A 43 17.71 -29.00 -37.14
N LYS A 44 17.27 -30.20 -36.72
CA LYS A 44 18.00 -31.49 -36.81
C LYS A 44 17.44 -32.52 -35.82
N GLU A 45 16.87 -33.58 -36.40
CA GLU A 45 16.85 -34.99 -35.97
C GLU A 45 18.11 -35.40 -35.19
N GLU A 46 18.20 -36.44 -34.38
CA GLU A 46 17.34 -37.50 -33.84
C GLU A 46 18.26 -38.15 -32.78
N GLU A 47 17.78 -38.46 -31.58
CA GLU A 47 18.13 -39.74 -30.95
C GLU A 47 17.14 -40.04 -29.83
N SER A 48 16.63 -41.25 -29.87
CA SER A 48 15.48 -41.73 -29.12
C SER A 48 15.89 -42.60 -27.93
N SER A 49 14.91 -42.77 -27.04
CA SER A 49 14.71 -43.92 -26.16
C SER A 49 15.40 -43.91 -24.78
N LYS A 50 14.59 -43.72 -23.72
CA LYS A 50 14.09 -44.80 -22.85
C LYS A 50 13.32 -44.26 -21.63
N LEU A 51 12.06 -44.73 -21.49
CA LEU A 51 11.36 -45.18 -20.25
C LEU A 51 11.13 -44.12 -19.13
N LYS A 52 9.93 -43.88 -18.58
CA LYS A 52 8.73 -44.70 -18.33
C LYS A 52 7.49 -43.80 -18.22
N LYS A 53 6.38 -44.26 -18.80
CA LYS A 53 5.01 -43.86 -18.43
C LYS A 53 4.66 -44.43 -17.05
N VAL A 54 4.10 -43.59 -16.18
CA VAL A 54 3.11 -44.02 -15.19
C VAL A 54 1.97 -43.02 -15.31
N GLY A 55 0.84 -43.50 -15.83
CA GLY A 55 -0.43 -42.81 -15.72
C GLY A 55 -1.28 -43.52 -14.70
N THR A 56 -2.07 -42.76 -13.96
CA THR A 56 -3.41 -43.18 -13.53
C THR A 56 -4.24 -41.91 -13.40
N THR A 57 -5.21 -41.81 -14.30
CA THR A 57 -6.39 -40.97 -14.23
C THR A 57 -7.20 -41.30 -12.99
N GLU A 58 -7.48 -40.29 -12.17
CA GLU A 58 -8.65 -40.29 -11.28
C GLU A 58 -9.64 -39.27 -11.83
N THR A 59 -10.74 -39.78 -12.34
CA THR A 59 -11.96 -39.04 -12.63
C THR A 59 -12.67 -38.75 -11.32
N VAL A 60 -12.72 -37.48 -10.91
CA VAL A 60 -13.61 -37.03 -9.83
C VAL A 60 -14.85 -36.43 -10.47
N GLU A 61 -16.00 -37.07 -10.25
CA GLU A 61 -17.32 -36.56 -10.60
C GLU A 61 -17.72 -35.42 -9.66
N LYS A 62 -18.17 -34.31 -10.28
CA LYS A 62 -18.99 -33.19 -9.78
C LYS A 62 -19.21 -33.04 -8.26
N GLU A 63 -18.58 -32.01 -7.69
CA GLU A 63 -19.28 -31.09 -6.76
C GLU A 63 -19.57 -29.78 -7.52
N GLU A 64 -20.71 -29.74 -8.18
CA GLU A 64 -21.22 -28.58 -8.89
C GLU A 64 -22.02 -27.71 -7.91
N PHE A 65 -21.32 -26.84 -7.17
CA PHE A 65 -21.74 -25.51 -6.72
C PHE A 65 -20.57 -24.89 -5.92
N LYS A 66 -19.67 -24.19 -6.59
CA LYS A 66 -18.60 -23.44 -5.91
C LYS A 66 -18.65 -22.03 -6.45
N CYS A 67 -19.10 -21.09 -5.61
CA CYS A 67 -19.50 -19.72 -5.95
C CYS A 67 -18.98 -19.28 -7.32
N PRO A 68 -19.84 -19.05 -8.34
CA PRO A 68 -19.45 -18.03 -9.31
C PRO A 68 -19.10 -16.81 -8.47
N ILE A 69 -18.00 -16.10 -8.74
CA ILE A 69 -17.74 -14.78 -8.15
C ILE A 69 -19.10 -14.07 -8.18
N SER A 70 -19.75 -13.98 -7.02
CA SER A 70 -21.20 -13.83 -7.00
C SER A 70 -21.50 -12.50 -7.65
N ASP A 71 -22.58 -12.42 -8.43
CA ASP A 71 -23.09 -11.15 -8.94
C ASP A 71 -22.95 -10.10 -7.84
N LEU A 72 -22.30 -9.00 -8.18
CA LEU A 72 -21.98 -7.93 -7.24
C LEU A 72 -23.27 -7.55 -6.48
N GLU A 73 -23.28 -7.73 -5.16
CA GLU A 73 -24.43 -7.40 -4.33
C GLU A 73 -24.21 -6.03 -3.69
N THR A 74 -25.30 -5.31 -3.40
CA THR A 74 -25.23 -4.02 -2.72
C THR A 74 -25.68 -4.16 -1.27
N PHE A 75 -24.85 -3.69 -0.34
CA PHE A 75 -25.21 -3.54 1.06
C PHE A 75 -26.04 -2.27 1.25
N LYS A 76 -27.14 -2.40 2.00
CA LYS A 76 -27.98 -1.29 2.44
C LYS A 76 -27.85 -1.10 3.93
N ASN A 77 -27.76 0.15 4.37
CA ASN A 77 -27.80 0.49 5.79
C ASN A 77 -29.26 0.46 6.33
N ASP A 78 -29.44 0.79 7.61
CA ASP A 78 -30.75 0.82 8.28
C ASP A 78 -31.74 1.82 7.66
N ASP A 79 -31.24 2.81 6.90
CA ASP A 79 -32.04 3.80 6.18
C ASP A 79 -32.36 3.37 4.73
N GLU A 80 -32.09 2.10 4.38
CA GLU A 80 -32.25 1.53 3.04
C GLU A 80 -31.40 2.20 1.94
N ILE A 81 -30.37 2.95 2.35
CA ILE A 81 -29.40 3.59 1.44
C ILE A 81 -28.39 2.54 1.02
N GLU A 82 -28.20 2.40 -0.29
CA GLU A 82 -27.14 1.60 -0.89
C GLU A 82 -25.78 2.24 -0.59
N VAL A 83 -24.90 1.56 0.15
CA VAL A 83 -23.66 2.16 0.65
C VAL A 83 -22.44 1.67 -0.11
N PHE A 84 -22.28 0.35 -0.19
CA PHE A 84 -21.17 -0.28 -0.89
C PHE A 84 -21.64 -1.58 -1.52
N SER A 85 -20.94 -1.97 -2.56
CA SER A 85 -21.05 -3.25 -3.20
C SER A 85 -20.06 -4.25 -2.63
N TYR A 86 -20.40 -5.53 -2.66
CA TYR A 86 -19.59 -6.62 -2.14
C TYR A 86 -19.83 -7.91 -2.94
N TYR A 87 -18.92 -8.88 -2.79
CA TYR A 87 -19.11 -10.23 -3.31
C TYR A 87 -18.64 -11.26 -2.27
N VAL A 88 -19.12 -12.49 -2.41
CA VAL A 88 -18.59 -13.63 -1.66
C VAL A 88 -17.43 -14.23 -2.45
N ASN A 89 -16.31 -14.49 -1.78
CA ASN A 89 -15.12 -15.07 -2.40
C ASN A 89 -15.43 -16.43 -3.07
N GLN A 90 -14.47 -16.95 -3.85
CA GLN A 90 -14.65 -18.18 -4.64
C GLN A 90 -14.97 -19.42 -3.80
N ASP A 91 -14.61 -19.42 -2.51
CA ASP A 91 -14.90 -20.50 -1.57
C ASP A 91 -16.22 -20.32 -0.81
N CYS A 92 -17.04 -19.32 -1.18
CA CYS A 92 -18.29 -18.93 -0.53
C CYS A 92 -18.17 -18.68 0.99
N SER A 93 -16.97 -18.42 1.49
CA SER A 93 -16.68 -18.44 2.93
C SER A 93 -16.55 -17.05 3.54
N GLU A 94 -16.29 -16.05 2.70
CA GLU A 94 -15.93 -14.70 3.15
C GLU A 94 -16.44 -13.63 2.20
N ILE A 95 -16.74 -12.47 2.76
CA ILE A 95 -17.16 -11.29 2.03
C ILE A 95 -15.99 -10.36 1.81
N VAL A 96 -15.90 -9.88 0.56
CA VAL A 96 -14.98 -8.82 0.16
C VAL A 96 -15.81 -7.59 -0.23
N VAL A 97 -15.54 -6.47 0.41
CA VAL A 97 -16.11 -5.18 0.03
C VAL A 97 -15.44 -4.72 -1.25
N ASP A 98 -16.22 -4.44 -2.28
CA ASP A 98 -15.74 -4.16 -3.63
C ASP A 98 -15.61 -2.67 -3.90
N SER A 99 -16.71 -1.91 -3.80
CA SER A 99 -16.75 -0.48 -4.15
C SER A 99 -17.81 0.27 -3.36
N TYR A 100 -17.53 1.49 -2.92
CA TYR A 100 -18.52 2.45 -2.41
C TYR A 100 -19.47 2.87 -3.53
N VAL A 101 -20.78 2.87 -3.27
CA VAL A 101 -21.83 3.17 -4.25
C VAL A 101 -22.86 4.19 -3.78
N ALA A 102 -22.74 4.69 -2.54
CA ALA A 102 -23.73 5.62 -2.02
C ALA A 102 -23.75 6.93 -2.80
N SER A 103 -24.96 7.35 -3.19
CA SER A 103 -25.19 8.65 -3.82
C SER A 103 -25.11 9.81 -2.83
N ASP A 104 -25.41 9.53 -1.57
CA ASP A 104 -25.48 10.52 -0.51
C ASP A 104 -24.18 10.56 0.29
N TYR A 105 -23.90 11.71 0.90
CA TYR A 105 -22.75 11.87 1.78
C TYR A 105 -22.98 11.10 3.09
N ILE A 106 -22.17 10.07 3.32
CA ILE A 106 -22.17 9.27 4.55
C ILE A 106 -20.91 9.62 5.35
N PRO A 107 -20.99 10.54 6.35
CA PRO A 107 -19.80 10.98 7.08
C PRO A 107 -19.19 9.87 7.94
N ASP A 108 -20.03 9.04 8.56
CA ASP A 108 -19.61 8.01 9.50
C ASP A 108 -20.02 6.64 8.97
N LEU A 109 -19.09 5.96 8.30
CA LEU A 109 -19.34 4.68 7.66
C LEU A 109 -19.09 3.52 8.63
N VAL A 110 -20.05 2.60 8.72
CA VAL A 110 -19.90 1.34 9.47
C VAL A 110 -19.98 0.17 8.50
N ILE A 111 -18.88 -0.56 8.36
CA ILE A 111 -18.89 -1.84 7.67
C ILE A 111 -19.24 -2.93 8.70
N PRO A 112 -20.30 -3.74 8.47
CA PRO A 112 -20.73 -4.74 9.44
C PRO A 112 -19.73 -5.90 9.54
N GLU A 113 -19.68 -6.58 10.69
CA GLU A 113 -18.86 -7.79 10.88
C GLU A 113 -19.28 -8.94 9.96
N LYS A 114 -20.58 -9.03 9.65
CA LYS A 114 -21.16 -10.07 8.81
C LYS A 114 -22.26 -9.51 7.91
N ILE A 115 -22.36 -10.05 6.70
CA ILE A 115 -23.53 -9.84 5.82
C ILE A 115 -24.07 -11.23 5.49
N LYS A 116 -25.39 -11.43 5.67
CA LYS A 116 -26.06 -12.73 5.50
C LYS A 116 -25.38 -13.89 6.28
N GLY A 117 -24.77 -13.58 7.42
CA GLY A 117 -24.07 -14.56 8.27
C GLY A 117 -22.62 -14.87 7.88
N ILE A 118 -22.12 -14.31 6.77
CA ILE A 118 -20.74 -14.50 6.29
C ILE A 118 -19.88 -13.32 6.74
N GLU A 119 -18.65 -13.58 7.19
CA GLU A 119 -17.72 -12.56 7.69
C GLU A 119 -17.14 -11.67 6.59
N VAL A 120 -17.02 -10.38 6.87
CA VAL A 120 -16.35 -9.42 6.00
C VAL A 120 -14.86 -9.41 6.29
N THR A 121 -14.04 -9.96 5.40
CA THR A 121 -12.61 -10.22 5.68
C THR A 121 -11.65 -9.36 4.86
N ALA A 122 -12.13 -8.63 3.85
CA ALA A 122 -11.26 -7.80 3.02
C ALA A 122 -11.97 -6.56 2.43
N ILE A 123 -11.17 -5.53 2.21
CA ILE A 123 -11.51 -4.36 1.41
C ILE A 123 -10.70 -4.41 0.12
N ARG A 124 -11.38 -4.36 -1.02
CA ARG A 124 -10.73 -4.43 -2.33
C ARG A 124 -9.99 -3.13 -2.66
N ASP A 125 -9.09 -3.25 -3.64
CA ASP A 125 -8.46 -2.13 -4.31
C ASP A 125 -9.46 -1.04 -4.68
N ARG A 126 -9.12 0.20 -4.34
CA ARG A 126 -9.90 1.42 -4.61
C ARG A 126 -11.34 1.44 -4.09
N ALA A 127 -11.74 0.52 -3.21
CA ALA A 127 -13.13 0.40 -2.77
C ALA A 127 -13.72 1.71 -2.24
N PHE A 128 -12.92 2.53 -1.55
CA PHE A 128 -13.29 3.83 -1.00
C PHE A 128 -12.32 4.94 -1.45
N ALA A 129 -11.70 4.80 -2.63
CA ALA A 129 -10.83 5.84 -3.18
C ALA A 129 -11.64 7.11 -3.51
N ASN A 130 -11.12 8.28 -3.12
CA ASN A 130 -11.76 9.58 -3.29
C ASN A 130 -13.11 9.73 -2.58
N VAL A 131 -13.40 8.89 -1.58
CA VAL A 131 -14.62 9.01 -0.78
C VAL A 131 -14.35 9.93 0.40
N THR A 132 -15.13 11.01 0.51
CA THR A 132 -15.12 11.86 1.70
C THR A 132 -15.82 11.11 2.84
N LEU A 133 -15.06 10.70 3.86
CA LEU A 133 -15.55 10.10 5.09
C LEU A 133 -14.96 10.89 6.26
N LYS A 134 -15.76 11.18 7.28
CA LYS A 134 -15.26 11.72 8.55
C LYS A 134 -14.66 10.60 9.41
N SER A 135 -15.35 9.46 9.49
CA SER A 135 -14.88 8.28 10.22
C SER A 135 -15.31 6.99 9.53
N ILE A 136 -14.55 5.92 9.76
CA ILE A 136 -14.90 4.57 9.31
C ILE A 136 -14.70 3.56 10.44
N LYS A 137 -15.69 2.70 10.65
CA LYS A 137 -15.61 1.53 11.53
C LYS A 137 -15.45 0.28 10.69
N LEU A 138 -14.25 -0.27 10.72
CA LEU A 138 -13.91 -1.51 10.05
C LEU A 138 -14.16 -2.71 10.98
N PRO A 139 -14.73 -3.82 10.48
CA PRO A 139 -14.94 -5.02 11.27
C PRO A 139 -13.63 -5.68 11.65
N LYS A 140 -13.60 -6.34 12.81
CA LYS A 140 -12.39 -6.96 13.37
C LYS A 140 -11.89 -8.13 12.53
N SER A 141 -12.76 -8.76 11.75
CA SER A 141 -12.46 -9.90 10.88
C SER A 141 -11.67 -9.51 9.62
N ILE A 142 -11.54 -8.22 9.29
CA ILE A 142 -10.72 -7.79 8.15
C ILE A 142 -9.26 -8.20 8.34
N ARG A 143 -8.71 -8.85 7.31
CA ARG A 143 -7.32 -9.28 7.23
C ARG A 143 -6.53 -8.56 6.13
N TYR A 144 -7.23 -7.98 5.15
CA TYR A 144 -6.63 -7.36 3.98
C TYR A 144 -7.29 -6.03 3.63
N ILE A 145 -6.47 -4.99 3.43
CA ILE A 145 -6.89 -3.71 2.86
C ILE A 145 -6.10 -3.52 1.56
N GLY A 146 -6.82 -3.48 0.44
CA GLY A 146 -6.25 -3.48 -0.89
C GLY A 146 -5.63 -2.16 -1.34
N LYS A 147 -5.06 -2.22 -2.54
CA LYS A 147 -4.30 -1.12 -3.13
C LYS A 147 -5.19 0.09 -3.33
N GLU A 148 -4.74 1.24 -2.83
CA GLU A 148 -5.47 2.51 -2.93
C GLU A 148 -6.89 2.46 -2.33
N ALA A 149 -7.20 1.48 -1.45
CA ALA A 149 -8.56 1.25 -0.94
C ALA A 149 -9.22 2.49 -0.33
N PHE A 150 -8.44 3.36 0.31
CA PHE A 150 -8.85 4.62 0.94
C PHE A 150 -7.98 5.80 0.46
N ARG A 151 -7.42 5.72 -0.75
CA ARG A 151 -6.61 6.80 -1.33
C ARG A 151 -7.46 8.07 -1.48
N GLU A 152 -6.90 9.21 -1.08
CA GLU A 152 -7.59 10.51 -1.15
C GLU A 152 -8.94 10.51 -0.41
N SER A 153 -9.06 9.71 0.65
CA SER A 153 -10.21 9.74 1.55
C SER A 153 -10.00 10.72 2.70
N ASP A 154 -11.01 11.50 3.08
CA ASP A 154 -10.84 12.53 4.12
C ASP A 154 -10.90 11.98 5.56
N ILE A 155 -10.51 10.72 5.77
CA ILE A 155 -10.62 10.01 7.06
C ILE A 155 -9.77 10.72 8.12
N LYS A 156 -10.41 11.13 9.22
CA LYS A 156 -9.72 11.74 10.37
C LYS A 156 -9.26 10.72 11.40
N GLU A 157 -10.12 9.75 11.70
CA GLU A 157 -9.87 8.73 12.72
C GLU A 157 -9.90 7.35 12.08
N LEU A 158 -8.81 6.60 12.25
CA LEU A 158 -8.68 5.23 11.75
C LEU A 158 -8.31 4.30 12.90
N VAL A 159 -9.19 3.33 13.17
CA VAL A 159 -8.87 2.19 14.03
C VAL A 159 -8.69 0.97 13.15
N LEU A 160 -7.47 0.43 13.13
CA LEU A 160 -7.15 -0.75 12.32
C LEU A 160 -7.78 -2.02 12.93
N PRO A 161 -8.33 -2.92 12.09
CA PRO A 161 -8.87 -4.21 12.54
C PRO A 161 -7.87 -5.07 13.31
N GLU A 162 -8.36 -5.76 14.33
CA GLU A 162 -7.56 -6.63 15.20
C GLU A 162 -6.89 -7.78 14.42
N ASN A 163 -7.54 -8.29 13.37
CA ASN A 163 -7.02 -9.37 12.52
C ASN A 163 -6.32 -8.90 11.25
N LEU A 164 -6.10 -7.58 11.09
CA LEU A 164 -5.46 -7.03 9.90
C LEU A 164 -4.05 -7.60 9.76
N GLN A 165 -3.72 -8.08 8.56
CA GLN A 165 -2.42 -8.67 8.24
C GLN A 165 -1.68 -7.84 7.19
N VAL A 166 -2.40 -7.27 6.23
CA VAL A 166 -1.83 -6.60 5.06
C VAL A 166 -2.54 -5.26 4.82
N ILE A 167 -1.73 -4.21 4.71
CA ILE A 167 -2.13 -2.90 4.21
C ILE A 167 -1.35 -2.70 2.92
N ASP A 168 -2.03 -2.72 1.79
CA ASP A 168 -1.37 -2.73 0.48
C ASP A 168 -0.96 -1.31 0.02
N ASP A 169 -0.32 -1.26 -1.14
CA ASP A 169 0.20 -0.04 -1.75
C ASP A 169 -0.81 1.10 -1.75
N ARG A 170 -0.37 2.27 -1.27
CA ARG A 170 -1.15 3.52 -1.27
C ARG A 170 -2.52 3.41 -0.59
N ALA A 171 -2.77 2.38 0.23
CA ALA A 171 -4.08 2.09 0.81
C ALA A 171 -4.72 3.32 1.48
N PHE A 172 -3.94 4.14 2.19
CA PHE A 172 -4.35 5.38 2.86
C PHE A 172 -3.50 6.58 2.39
N GLN A 173 -3.05 6.57 1.12
CA GLN A 173 -2.28 7.67 0.56
C GLN A 173 -3.14 8.93 0.47
N PHE A 174 -2.63 10.08 0.93
CA PHE A 174 -3.35 11.35 0.94
C PHE A 174 -4.69 11.25 1.67
N ALA A 175 -4.75 10.50 2.78
CA ALA A 175 -5.95 10.49 3.60
C ALA A 175 -6.00 11.78 4.45
N ASN A 176 -6.21 12.93 3.78
CA ASN A 176 -5.83 14.31 4.14
C ASN A 176 -6.22 14.86 5.53
N ASN A 177 -6.79 14.06 6.44
CA ASN A 177 -7.06 14.43 7.81
C ASN A 177 -6.59 13.38 8.84
N LEU A 178 -5.91 12.31 8.40
CA LEU A 178 -5.46 11.26 9.30
C LEU A 178 -4.30 11.78 10.15
N GLU A 179 -4.60 12.03 11.43
CA GLU A 179 -3.71 12.72 12.37
C GLU A 179 -3.54 11.94 13.68
N GLY A 180 -2.55 12.33 14.48
CA GLY A 180 -2.35 11.77 15.81
C GLY A 180 -1.62 10.43 15.82
N THR A 181 -2.07 9.52 16.69
CA THR A 181 -1.43 8.21 16.92
C THR A 181 -2.10 7.13 16.10
N LEU A 182 -1.33 6.45 15.25
CA LEU A 182 -1.75 5.24 14.57
C LEU A 182 -1.18 3.99 15.27
N GLU A 183 -2.06 3.15 15.77
CA GLU A 183 -1.68 1.83 16.29
C GLU A 183 -1.75 0.77 15.18
N ILE A 184 -0.59 0.27 14.78
CA ILE A 184 -0.48 -0.88 13.87
C ILE A 184 -0.62 -2.16 14.71
N THR A 185 -1.70 -2.91 14.49
CA THR A 185 -2.05 -4.06 15.35
C THR A 185 -1.01 -5.18 15.29
N SER A 186 -1.00 -6.03 16.31
CA SER A 186 0.01 -7.09 16.48
C SER A 186 -0.04 -8.20 15.42
N LYS A 187 -0.97 -8.16 14.46
CA LYS A 187 -1.08 -9.13 13.36
C LYS A 187 -0.68 -8.56 12.01
N VAL A 188 -0.50 -7.24 11.89
CA VAL A 188 -0.05 -6.62 10.64
C VAL A 188 1.39 -7.04 10.38
N LYS A 189 1.61 -7.61 9.20
CA LYS A 189 2.91 -8.10 8.74
C LYS A 189 3.51 -7.25 7.64
N TYR A 190 2.67 -6.62 6.84
CA TYR A 190 3.07 -5.92 5.63
C TYR A 190 2.36 -4.57 5.52
N ILE A 191 3.15 -3.53 5.25
CA ILE A 191 2.70 -2.19 4.89
C ILE A 191 3.33 -1.85 3.54
N GLY A 192 2.48 -1.65 2.54
CA GLY A 192 2.85 -1.44 1.14
C GLY A 192 3.42 -0.06 0.84
N GLN A 193 3.85 0.09 -0.41
CA GLN A 193 4.50 1.28 -0.90
C GLN A 193 3.58 2.50 -0.74
N ASN A 194 4.08 3.57 -0.11
CA ASN A 194 3.33 4.81 0.13
C ASN A 194 1.98 4.60 0.84
N ALA A 195 1.79 3.51 1.59
CA ALA A 195 0.50 3.15 2.18
C ALA A 195 -0.13 4.27 3.01
N PHE A 196 0.68 5.04 3.74
CA PHE A 196 0.26 6.18 4.56
C PHE A 196 1.01 7.47 4.16
N GLN A 197 1.45 7.59 2.91
CA GLN A 197 2.15 8.80 2.46
C GLN A 197 1.25 10.04 2.56
N SER A 198 1.84 11.15 3.00
CA SER A 198 1.21 12.48 3.08
C SER A 198 -0.03 12.52 3.98
N ASN A 199 0.11 11.96 5.18
CA ASN A 199 -0.84 12.08 6.28
C ASN A 199 -0.25 12.90 7.45
N TYR A 200 -1.07 13.40 8.36
CA TYR A 200 -0.66 14.23 9.51
C TYR A 200 -0.40 13.42 10.78
N LEU A 201 -0.01 12.16 10.62
CA LEU A 201 0.34 11.27 11.73
C LEU A 201 1.54 11.84 12.50
N THR A 202 1.42 11.89 13.83
CA THR A 202 2.48 12.35 14.73
C THR A 202 3.13 11.20 15.49
N ASN A 203 2.42 10.10 15.68
CA ASN A 203 2.93 8.94 16.41
C ASN A 203 2.51 7.65 15.70
N ILE A 204 3.42 6.67 15.65
CA ILE A 204 3.09 5.30 15.24
C ILE A 204 3.55 4.32 16.28
N ILE A 205 2.67 3.37 16.63
CA ILE A 205 2.99 2.26 17.52
C ILE A 205 2.83 0.96 16.73
N PHE A 206 3.95 0.34 16.38
CA PHE A 206 3.99 -0.96 15.72
C PHE A 206 3.81 -2.10 16.71
N GLY A 207 2.89 -3.02 16.40
CA GLY A 207 2.80 -4.31 17.05
C GLY A 207 3.99 -5.23 16.72
N GLU A 208 4.06 -6.38 17.38
CA GLU A 208 5.25 -7.24 17.30
C GLU A 208 5.44 -7.96 15.96
N SER A 209 4.40 -8.13 15.14
CA SER A 209 4.45 -8.99 13.94
C SER A 209 4.83 -8.28 12.65
N ILE A 210 5.11 -6.97 12.68
CA ILE A 210 5.50 -6.25 11.47
C ILE A 210 6.79 -6.84 10.90
N GLU A 211 6.75 -7.24 9.62
CA GLU A 211 7.89 -7.86 8.93
C GLU A 211 8.44 -6.90 7.86
N ILE A 212 7.57 -6.22 7.12
CA ILE A 212 7.94 -5.40 5.97
C ILE A 212 7.23 -4.05 6.03
N ILE A 213 8.01 -2.98 5.93
CA ILE A 213 7.56 -1.61 5.70
C ILE A 213 8.19 -1.16 4.39
N GLU A 214 7.39 -0.99 3.35
CA GLU A 214 7.86 -0.66 2.01
C GLU A 214 8.24 0.81 1.83
N ASP A 215 8.80 1.12 0.64
CA ASP A 215 9.28 2.44 0.29
C ASP A 215 8.22 3.52 0.48
N GLY A 216 8.62 4.62 1.11
CA GLY A 216 7.78 5.78 1.35
C GLY A 216 6.51 5.52 2.17
N ALA A 217 6.38 4.38 2.86
CA ALA A 217 5.16 3.98 3.56
C ALA A 217 4.55 5.09 4.43
N PHE A 218 5.37 5.90 5.10
CA PHE A 218 4.97 7.05 5.92
C PHE A 218 5.67 8.35 5.51
N LEU A 219 6.06 8.45 4.23
CA LEU A 219 6.70 9.64 3.66
C LEU A 219 5.80 10.87 3.82
N TYR A 220 6.38 12.00 4.21
CA TYR A 220 5.66 13.26 4.46
C TYR A 220 4.61 13.19 5.57
N SER A 221 4.80 12.31 6.56
CA SER A 221 4.12 12.42 7.85
C SER A 221 4.92 13.21 8.87
N GLU A 222 4.22 13.89 9.77
CA GLU A 222 4.80 14.75 10.82
C GLU A 222 5.22 13.94 12.06
N LEU A 223 5.78 12.75 11.84
CA LEU A 223 6.08 11.80 12.91
C LEU A 223 7.11 12.35 13.89
N GLU A 224 6.75 12.40 15.16
CA GLU A 224 7.61 12.76 16.29
C GLU A 224 8.04 11.51 17.08
N ASN A 225 7.21 10.45 17.04
CA ASN A 225 7.51 9.18 17.70
C ASN A 225 7.19 7.98 16.81
N VAL A 226 8.09 7.01 16.81
CA VAL A 226 7.85 5.68 16.25
C VAL A 226 8.29 4.64 17.27
N GLU A 227 7.35 3.83 17.74
CA GLU A 227 7.58 2.75 18.69
C GLU A 227 7.41 1.39 18.01
N PHE A 228 8.31 0.45 18.28
CA PHE A 228 8.15 -0.96 17.90
C PHE A 228 8.03 -1.84 19.13
N LYS A 229 6.83 -2.37 19.38
CA LYS A 229 6.61 -3.37 20.42
C LYS A 229 7.46 -4.61 20.13
N GLY A 230 8.05 -5.18 21.19
CA GLY A 230 8.98 -6.30 21.05
C GLY A 230 10.29 -5.94 20.34
N ASN A 231 10.67 -4.65 20.34
CA ASN A 231 11.89 -4.10 19.75
C ASN A 231 12.05 -4.42 18.25
N GLY A 232 10.94 -4.58 17.51
CA GLY A 232 10.96 -4.84 16.07
C GLY A 232 11.60 -6.18 15.68
N LYS A 233 11.69 -7.17 16.58
CA LYS A 233 12.37 -8.46 16.36
C LYS A 233 12.00 -9.23 15.08
N ASN A 234 10.84 -8.94 14.50
CA ASN A 234 10.33 -9.58 13.29
C ASN A 234 10.56 -8.75 12.01
N LEU A 235 11.08 -7.53 12.12
CA LEU A 235 11.37 -6.67 10.98
C LEU A 235 12.44 -7.31 10.10
N LYS A 236 12.13 -7.39 8.82
CA LYS A 236 12.98 -7.89 7.74
C LYS A 236 13.35 -6.81 6.76
N LYS A 237 12.51 -5.78 6.59
CA LYS A 237 12.77 -4.69 5.66
C LYS A 237 12.17 -3.37 6.14
N ILE A 238 12.96 -2.31 6.01
CA ILE A 238 12.48 -0.92 5.99
C ILE A 238 12.90 -0.31 4.65
N GLY A 239 11.91 0.08 3.86
CA GLY A 239 12.09 0.65 2.53
C GLY A 239 12.70 2.04 2.54
N VAL A 240 13.12 2.46 1.35
CA VAL A 240 13.72 3.78 1.12
C VAL A 240 12.72 4.86 1.49
N ASP A 241 13.17 5.89 2.21
CA ASP A 241 12.35 7.04 2.62
C ASP A 241 11.07 6.67 3.40
N ALA A 242 10.95 5.44 3.92
CA ALA A 242 9.73 4.96 4.59
C ALA A 242 9.26 5.89 5.72
N PHE A 243 10.19 6.58 6.37
CA PHE A 243 9.92 7.55 7.44
C PHE A 243 10.55 8.92 7.14
N SER A 244 10.82 9.24 5.88
CA SER A 244 11.44 10.52 5.51
C SER A 244 10.56 11.70 5.94
N VAL A 245 11.20 12.78 6.41
CA VAL A 245 10.59 13.95 7.08
C VAL A 245 10.17 13.72 8.55
N ALA A 246 10.20 12.48 9.05
CA ALA A 246 10.00 12.23 10.47
C ALA A 246 11.08 12.92 11.33
N LYS A 247 10.67 13.47 12.47
CA LYS A 247 11.48 14.19 13.45
C LYS A 247 11.61 13.37 14.73
N VAL A 248 11.87 12.08 14.58
CA VAL A 248 11.94 11.12 15.69
C VAL A 248 13.31 11.22 16.36
N ASP A 249 13.31 11.51 17.67
CA ASP A 249 14.53 11.53 18.48
C ASP A 249 14.95 10.13 18.95
N ASN A 250 13.97 9.26 19.20
CA ASN A 250 14.19 7.89 19.67
C ASN A 250 14.55 6.98 18.50
N LYS A 251 15.85 6.94 18.19
CA LYS A 251 16.37 6.06 17.16
C LYS A 251 16.44 4.61 17.62
N ILE A 252 16.23 3.71 16.67
CA ILE A 252 16.27 2.27 16.86
C ILE A 252 17.66 1.78 16.48
N ASP A 253 18.28 1.03 17.39
CA ASP A 253 19.60 0.46 17.17
C ASP A 253 19.56 -0.65 16.12
N VAL A 254 20.16 -0.41 14.96
CA VAL A 254 20.16 -1.39 13.87
C VAL A 254 20.88 -2.69 14.23
N ARG A 255 21.76 -2.67 15.25
CA ARG A 255 22.46 -3.88 15.73
C ARG A 255 21.52 -4.89 16.36
N ALA A 256 20.31 -4.47 16.75
CA ALA A 256 19.30 -5.36 17.29
C ALA A 256 18.63 -6.24 16.21
N PHE A 257 18.87 -5.96 14.92
CA PHE A 257 18.25 -6.68 13.82
C PHE A 257 19.26 -7.53 13.05
N GLU A 258 19.18 -8.85 13.22
CA GLU A 258 20.08 -9.79 12.55
C GLU A 258 19.83 -9.91 11.03
N ASN A 259 18.59 -9.66 10.58
CA ASN A 259 18.15 -9.89 9.19
C ASN A 259 17.41 -8.70 8.57
N LEU A 260 17.61 -7.49 9.08
CA LEU A 260 16.96 -6.30 8.53
C LEU A 260 17.70 -5.84 7.27
N GLU A 261 17.01 -5.90 6.13
CA GLU A 261 17.42 -5.23 4.90
C GLU A 261 17.16 -3.73 5.04
N ILE A 262 18.23 -2.94 4.91
CA ILE A 262 18.21 -1.49 5.01
C ILE A 262 18.66 -0.91 3.67
N TYR A 263 17.79 -0.12 3.06
CA TYR A 263 18.03 0.51 1.76
C TYR A 263 18.28 2.03 1.87
N ASP A 264 18.16 2.59 3.09
CA ASP A 264 18.31 4.02 3.37
C ASP A 264 19.04 4.26 4.71
N PHE A 265 20.31 4.67 4.63
CA PHE A 265 21.16 4.99 5.79
C PHE A 265 20.84 6.33 6.45
N ASN A 266 20.01 7.17 5.81
CA ASN A 266 19.59 8.45 6.35
C ASN A 266 18.21 8.37 7.02
N ASN A 267 17.65 7.16 7.12
CA ASN A 267 16.34 6.96 7.71
C ASN A 267 16.32 7.49 9.16
N PRO A 268 15.44 8.46 9.49
CA PRO A 268 15.52 9.20 10.75
C PRO A 268 15.28 8.34 11.98
N ILE A 269 14.58 7.22 11.84
CA ILE A 269 14.29 6.30 12.95
C ILE A 269 15.41 5.30 13.20
N LEU A 270 16.43 5.21 12.34
CA LEU A 270 17.51 4.24 12.47
C LEU A 270 18.77 4.88 13.06
N TYR A 271 19.38 4.20 14.03
CA TYR A 271 20.68 4.53 14.57
C TYR A 271 21.74 3.66 13.90
N PHE A 272 22.62 4.27 13.11
CA PHE A 272 23.78 3.61 12.52
C PHE A 272 25.03 3.90 13.35
N PRO A 273 25.75 2.86 13.82
CA PRO A 273 27.05 3.06 14.44
C PRO A 273 28.09 3.48 13.39
N GLU A 274 29.12 4.22 13.81
CA GLU A 274 30.13 4.79 12.91
C GLU A 274 30.83 3.74 12.03
N GLU A 275 30.96 2.49 12.50
CA GLU A 275 31.61 1.42 11.72
C GLU A 275 30.79 0.98 10.50
N LEU A 276 29.46 1.16 10.51
CA LEU A 276 28.62 0.88 9.34
C LEU A 276 28.67 2.03 8.33
N LEU A 277 28.74 3.28 8.82
CA LEU A 277 28.86 4.46 7.96
C LEU A 277 30.20 4.50 7.21
N ASN A 278 31.27 4.03 7.84
CA ASN A 278 32.61 4.01 7.26
C ASN A 278 32.85 2.86 6.27
N LYS A 279 31.99 1.83 6.24
CA LYS A 279 32.12 0.69 5.30
C LYS A 279 31.70 1.03 3.87
N GLU A 280 30.86 2.05 3.67
CA GLU A 280 30.53 2.57 2.34
C GLU A 280 31.52 3.67 1.87
N GLY A 281 32.55 3.95 2.67
CA GLY A 281 33.59 4.94 2.40
C GLY A 281 34.83 4.38 1.69
N VAL A 282 34.69 3.57 0.64
CA VAL A 282 35.76 3.31 -0.34
C VAL A 282 35.17 3.14 -1.74
N ASP A 283 34.72 4.24 -2.35
CA ASP A 283 34.75 4.42 -3.82
C ASP A 283 34.69 5.91 -4.23
N ASN A 284 35.29 6.79 -3.42
CA ASN A 284 35.79 8.07 -3.94
C ASN A 284 37.22 7.86 -4.45
N ALA A 285 37.34 7.11 -5.53
CA ALA A 285 38.52 7.09 -6.37
C ALA A 285 38.09 7.27 -7.84
N THR A 286 38.12 8.50 -8.33
CA THR A 286 38.68 8.82 -9.67
C THR A 286 38.74 10.33 -9.93
N ASN A 287 39.99 10.77 -10.14
CA ASN A 287 40.53 12.05 -10.65
C ASN A 287 40.60 13.27 -9.73
#